data_AF-T1AS16-F1
#
_entry.id   AF-T1AS16-F1
#
_cell.length_a   1.000
_cell.length_b   1.000
_cell.length_c   1.000
_cell.angle_alpha   90.00
_cell.angle_beta   90.00
_cell.angle_gamma   90.00
#
_symmetry.space_group_name_H-M   'P 1'
#
loop_
_entity.id
_entity.type
_entity.pdbx_description
1 polymer ?
#
loop_
_entity_poly.entity_id
_entity_poly.type
_entity_poly.pdbx_seq_one_letter_code
_entity_poly.pdbx_strand_id
1 'polypeptide(L)'
;MPCEHTIYVWLNEHEEFAQDYTRAREALAHRFAAEVISIADAAPETIKGVEKAALRTRNRIWAAERMAPKKYGARQVIDHSSSDRSMSPAPVAIIIEGAD
;
A
#
# COMPACT_ATOMS: atom_id res chain seq x y z
N MET A 1 22.45 6.18 22.65
CA MET A 1 21.74 5.31 21.68
C MET A 1 22.78 4.36 21.09
N PRO A 2 22.57 3.03 21.08
CA PRO A 2 23.50 2.09 20.47
C PRO A 2 23.64 2.36 18.96
N CYS A 3 24.71 1.88 18.33
CA CYS A 3 24.87 2.01 16.88
C CYS A 3 23.89 1.11 16.13
N GLU A 4 23.59 1.45 14.87
CA GLU A 4 22.58 0.75 14.07
C GLU A 4 22.87 -0.74 13.93
N HIS A 5 24.15 -1.10 13.81
CA HIS A 5 24.59 -2.50 13.77
C HIS A 5 24.15 -3.30 15.00
N THR A 6 24.29 -2.72 16.20
CA THR A 6 23.87 -3.38 17.44
C THR A 6 22.36 -3.63 17.47
N ILE A 7 21.56 -2.72 16.92
CA ILE A 7 20.10 -2.88 16.84
C ILE A 7 19.75 -4.06 15.92
N TYR A 8 20.41 -4.19 14.77
CA TYR A 8 20.19 -5.32 13.87
C TYR A 8 20.57 -6.66 14.49
N VAL A 9 21.63 -6.71 15.31
CA VAL A 9 21.99 -7.90 16.08
C VAL A 9 20.86 -8.27 17.05
N TRP A 10 20.37 -7.30 17.83
CA TRP A 10 19.28 -7.54 18.79
C TRP A 10 17.98 -8.00 18.15
N LEU A 11 17.66 -7.52 16.93
CA LEU A 11 16.50 -7.99 16.19
C LEU A 11 16.58 -9.46 15.78
N ASN A 12 17.78 -10.00 15.62
CA ASN A 12 17.98 -11.41 15.27
C ASN A 12 18.08 -12.30 16.52
N GLU A 13 18.66 -11.79 17.61
CA GLU A 13 18.94 -12.57 18.81
C GLU A 13 17.79 -12.57 19.83
N HIS A 14 16.91 -11.57 19.81
CA HIS A 14 15.86 -11.39 20.82
C HIS A 14 14.48 -11.27 20.17
N GLU A 15 13.70 -12.35 20.23
CA GLU A 15 12.38 -12.41 19.59
C GLU A 15 11.37 -11.40 20.17
N GLU A 16 11.34 -11.20 21.48
CA GLU A 16 10.47 -10.21 22.13
C GLU A 16 10.77 -8.78 21.63
N PHE A 17 12.06 -8.45 21.53
CA PHE A 17 12.51 -7.17 20.99
C PHE A 17 12.11 -7.02 19.52
N ALA A 18 12.23 -8.08 18.72
CA ALA A 18 11.78 -8.07 17.33
C ALA A 18 10.28 -7.80 17.20
N GLN A 19 9.44 -8.43 18.03
CA GLN A 19 7.99 -8.22 18.03
C GLN A 19 7.61 -6.78 18.39
N ASP A 20 8.21 -6.23 19.45
CA ASP A 20 7.96 -4.84 19.85
C ASP A 20 8.50 -3.85 18.81
N TYR A 21 9.63 -4.15 18.18
CA TYR A 21 10.16 -3.35 17.08
C TYR A 21 9.23 -3.38 15.86
N THR A 22 8.62 -4.52 15.51
CA THR A 22 7.61 -4.59 14.45
C THR A 22 6.41 -3.69 14.76
N ARG A 23 5.87 -3.74 15.98
CA ARG A 23 4.77 -2.84 16.41
C ARG A 23 5.17 -1.37 16.35
N ALA A 24 6.40 -1.05 16.75
CA ALA A 24 6.93 0.31 16.66
C ALA A 24 7.04 0.79 15.20
N ARG A 25 7.41 -0.10 14.26
CA ARG A 25 7.46 0.21 12.82
C ARG A 25 6.06 0.42 12.22
N GLU A 26 5.06 -0.33 12.69
CA GLU A 26 3.66 -0.08 12.31
C GLU A 26 3.17 1.29 12.83
N ALA A 27 3.48 1.64 14.08
CA ALA A 27 3.16 2.95 14.64
C ALA A 27 3.88 4.10 13.88
N LEU A 28 5.12 3.87 13.45
CA LEU A 28 5.86 4.81 12.60
C LEU A 28 5.16 5.03 11.25
N ALA A 29 4.55 3.99 10.67
CA ALA A 29 3.76 4.13 9.45
C ALA A 29 2.57 5.08 9.66
N HIS A 30 1.88 4.99 10.81
CA HIS A 30 0.80 5.92 11.16
C HIS A 30 1.29 7.37 11.25
N ARG A 31 2.45 7.59 11.87
CA ARG A 31 3.07 8.92 11.94
C ARG A 31 3.37 9.46 10.54
N PHE A 32 3.97 8.66 9.66
CA PHE A 32 4.26 9.11 8.30
C PHE A 32 3.00 9.47 7.53
N ALA A 33 1.93 8.69 7.65
CA ALA A 33 0.65 9.01 7.03
C ALA A 33 0.08 10.36 7.50
N ALA A 34 0.18 10.67 8.79
CA ALA A 34 -0.23 11.99 9.31
C ALA A 34 0.71 13.12 8.85
N GLU A 35 2.02 12.87 8.83
CA GLU A 35 3.03 13.88 8.45
C GLU A 35 2.92 14.28 6.97
N VAL A 36 2.54 13.35 6.09
CA VAL A 36 2.32 13.59 4.64
C VAL A 36 1.38 14.78 4.42
N ILE A 37 0.27 14.85 5.16
CA ILE A 37 -0.71 15.93 5.04
C ILE A 37 -0.07 17.25 5.47
N SER A 38 0.55 17.27 6.66
CA SER A 38 1.22 18.47 7.17
C SER A 38 2.35 18.99 6.28
N ILE A 39 3.06 18.10 5.59
CA ILE A 39 4.15 18.47 4.66
C ILE A 39 3.58 19.07 3.37
N ALA A 40 2.46 18.55 2.89
CA ALA A 40 1.79 19.10 1.73
C ALA A 40 1.25 20.50 2.03
N ASP A 41 0.61 20.69 3.18
CA ASP A 41 0.02 21.98 3.59
C ASP A 41 1.08 23.04 3.92
N ALA A 42 2.23 22.64 4.47
CA ALA A 42 3.33 23.55 4.80
C ALA A 42 4.30 23.81 3.62
N ALA A 43 3.98 23.36 2.41
CA ALA A 43 4.85 23.55 1.26
C ALA A 43 4.91 25.04 0.87
N PRO A 44 6.11 25.63 0.67
CA PRO A 44 6.20 27.00 0.19
C PRO A 44 5.75 27.05 -1.27
N GLU A 45 5.09 28.16 -1.66
CA GLU A 45 4.51 28.37 -3.00
C GLU A 45 5.55 28.51 -4.14
N THR A 46 6.84 28.32 -3.83
CA THR A 46 7.91 28.23 -4.82
C THR A 46 7.91 26.88 -5.51
N ILE A 47 8.17 26.83 -6.82
CA ILE A 47 8.25 25.59 -7.62
C ILE A 47 9.15 24.53 -6.95
N LYS A 48 10.39 24.89 -6.58
CA LYS A 48 11.34 23.99 -5.89
C LYS A 48 10.83 23.51 -4.53
N GLY A 49 10.01 24.32 -3.87
CA GLY A 49 9.37 24.02 -2.58
C GLY A 49 8.33 22.92 -2.73
N VAL A 50 7.44 23.08 -3.71
CA VAL A 50 6.41 22.11 -4.07
C VAL A 50 7.04 20.79 -4.51
N GLU A 51 8.07 20.82 -5.37
CA GLU A 51 8.80 19.62 -5.80
C GLU A 51 9.43 18.86 -4.62
N LYS A 52 10.07 19.59 -3.69
CA LYS A 52 10.65 18.99 -2.48
C LYS A 52 9.57 18.39 -1.57
N ALA A 53 8.44 19.07 -1.41
CA ALA A 53 7.30 18.56 -0.63
C ALA A 53 6.73 17.29 -1.28
N ALA A 54 6.54 17.29 -2.60
CA ALA A 54 6.07 16.14 -3.36
C ALA A 54 7.00 14.92 -3.22
N LEU A 55 8.33 15.11 -3.30
CA LEU A 55 9.30 14.05 -3.08
C LEU A 55 9.23 13.49 -1.64
N ARG A 56 9.10 14.37 -0.64
CA ARG A 56 8.96 13.97 0.77
C ARG A 56 7.70 13.16 1.03
N THR A 57 6.58 13.59 0.44
CA THR A 57 5.28 12.95 0.52
C THR A 57 5.33 11.57 -0.13
N ARG A 58 5.83 11.47 -1.36
CA ARG A 58 5.95 10.19 -2.08
C ARG A 58 6.80 9.18 -1.34
N ASN A 59 7.97 9.59 -0.83
CA ASN A 59 8.85 8.71 -0.05
C ASN A 59 8.19 8.20 1.23
N ARG A 60 7.40 9.05 1.92
CA ARG A 60 6.69 8.66 3.15
C ARG A 60 5.53 7.70 2.87
N ILE A 61 4.77 7.91 1.78
CA ILE A 61 3.72 6.98 1.35
C ILE A 61 4.35 5.61 1.05
N TRP A 62 5.41 5.58 0.24
CA TRP A 62 6.14 4.35 -0.11
C TRP A 62 6.69 3.61 1.12
N ALA A 63 7.18 4.35 2.12
CA ALA A 63 7.64 3.78 3.38
C ALA A 63 6.47 3.23 4.22
N ALA A 64 5.36 3.97 4.31
CA ALA A 64 4.17 3.53 5.05
C ALA A 64 3.54 2.26 4.44
N GLU A 65 3.50 2.16 3.12
CA GLU A 65 3.06 0.95 2.39
C GLU A 65 3.88 -0.29 2.77
N ARG A 66 5.20 -0.14 2.93
CA ARG A 66 6.10 -1.26 3.29
C ARG A 66 6.06 -1.61 4.78
N MET A 67 5.92 -0.61 5.64
CA MET A 67 5.92 -0.84 7.09
C MET A 67 4.57 -1.38 7.60
N ALA A 68 3.45 -1.05 6.95
CA ALA A 68 2.13 -1.54 7.32
C ALA A 68 1.27 -1.84 6.08
N PRO A 69 1.63 -2.88 5.29
CA PRO A 69 0.97 -3.19 4.01
C PRO A 69 -0.51 -3.52 4.15
N LYS A 70 -0.92 -4.10 5.29
CA LYS A 70 -2.33 -4.43 5.56
C LYS A 70 -3.22 -3.19 5.61
N LYS A 71 -2.71 -2.05 6.11
CA LYS A 71 -3.49 -0.82 6.30
C LYS A 71 -3.29 0.18 5.18
N TYR A 72 -2.05 0.36 4.71
CA TYR A 72 -1.69 1.39 3.74
C TYR A 72 -1.35 0.84 2.35
N GLY A 73 -1.30 -0.48 2.17
CA GLY A 73 -1.04 -1.08 0.86
C GLY A 73 -2.12 -0.75 -0.15
N ALA A 74 -1.72 -0.64 -1.42
CA ALA A 74 -2.65 -0.45 -2.53
C ALA A 74 -3.63 -1.63 -2.61
N ARG A 75 -4.93 -1.35 -2.48
CA ARG A 75 -5.97 -2.36 -2.67
C ARG A 75 -6.24 -2.51 -4.17
N GLN A 76 -5.96 -3.69 -4.71
CA GLN A 76 -6.36 -4.07 -6.05
C GLN A 76 -7.61 -4.94 -5.97
N VAL A 77 -8.73 -4.45 -6.50
CA VAL A 77 -9.92 -5.28 -6.73
C VAL A 77 -9.77 -5.88 -8.12
N ILE A 78 -9.50 -7.17 -8.20
CA ILE A 78 -9.46 -7.90 -9.47
C ILE A 78 -10.83 -8.57 -9.62
N ASP A 79 -11.60 -8.14 -10.63
CA ASP A 79 -12.85 -8.79 -10.99
C ASP A 79 -12.55 -10.06 -11.80
N HIS A 80 -12.88 -11.22 -11.23
CA HIS A 80 -12.70 -12.52 -11.88
C HIS A 80 -13.97 -12.97 -12.62
N SER A 81 -15.06 -12.21 -12.51
CA SER A 81 -16.25 -12.40 -13.31
C SER A 81 -16.28 -11.30 -14.36
N SER A 82 -16.44 -11.64 -15.64
CA SER A 82 -16.70 -10.61 -16.65
C SER A 82 -18.06 -9.98 -16.34
N SER A 83 -18.07 -8.89 -15.56
CA SER A 83 -19.27 -8.09 -15.27
C SER A 83 -19.89 -7.55 -16.56
N ASP A 84 -19.06 -7.34 -17.58
CA ASP A 84 -19.45 -6.98 -18.95
C ASP A 84 -19.94 -8.17 -19.80
N ARG A 85 -20.00 -9.39 -19.25
CA ARG A 85 -20.42 -10.64 -19.90
C ARG A 85 -19.68 -11.00 -21.20
N SER A 86 -18.56 -10.35 -21.52
CA SER A 86 -17.76 -10.59 -22.72
C SER A 86 -17.17 -12.00 -22.79
N MET A 87 -17.06 -12.68 -21.64
CA MET A 87 -16.56 -14.05 -21.52
C MET A 87 -17.68 -15.08 -21.28
N SER A 88 -18.95 -14.69 -21.36
CA SER A 88 -20.07 -15.62 -21.27
C SER A 88 -20.34 -16.25 -22.64
N PRO A 89 -20.47 -17.59 -22.74
CA PRO A 89 -20.78 -18.22 -24.02
C PRO A 89 -22.12 -17.73 -24.55
N ALA A 90 -22.18 -17.40 -25.83
CA ALA A 90 -23.42 -16.96 -26.48
C ALA A 90 -24.50 -18.05 -26.32
N PRO A 91 -25.77 -17.68 -26.02
CA PRO A 91 -26.83 -18.66 -25.82
C PRO A 91 -27.08 -19.43 -27.11
N VAL A 92 -26.90 -20.75 -27.07
CA VAL A 92 -27.17 -21.65 -28.19
C VAL A 92 -28.69 -21.81 -28.30
N ALA A 93 -29.30 -21.19 -29.30
CA ALA A 93 -30.70 -21.42 -29.65
C ALA A 93 -30.80 -22.74 -30.42
N ILE A 94 -31.28 -23.80 -29.76
CA ILE A 94 -31.62 -25.06 -30.42
C ILE A 94 -33.00 -24.87 -31.06
N ILE A 95 -33.03 -24.65 -32.37
CA ILE A 95 -34.27 -24.62 -33.15
C ILE A 95 -34.65 -26.08 -33.43
N ILE A 96 -35.74 -26.55 -32.83
CA ILE A 96 -36.32 -27.87 -33.12
C ILE A 96 -37.26 -27.65 -34.31
N GLU A 97 -36.79 -27.89 -35.54
CA GLU A 97 -37.68 -27.99 -36.70
C GLU A 97 -38.45 -29.31 -36.61
N GLY A 98 -39.77 -29.21 -36.54
CA GLY A 98 -40.69 -30.34 -36.50
C GLY A 98 -40.60 -31.16 -37.78
N ALA A 99 -40.56 -32.48 -37.61
CA ALA A 99 -40.71 -33.45 -38.67
C ALA A 99 -42.16 -33.49 -39.15
N ASP A 100 -42.37 -33.31 -40.45
CA ASP A 100 -43.58 -33.72 -41.19
C ASP A 100 -43.60 -35.25 -41.40
#